data_AF-A0A3C1G1F1-F1
#
_entry.id   AF-A0A3C1G1F1-F1
#
_cell.length_a   1.000
_cell.length_b   1.000
_cell.length_c   1.000
_cell.angle_alpha   90.00
_cell.angle_beta   90.00
_cell.angle_gamma   90.00
#
_symmetry.space_group_name_H-M   'P 1'
#
loop_
_entity.id
_entity.type
_entity.pdbx_description
1 polymer ?
#
loop_
_entity_poly.entity_id
_entity_poly.type
_entity_poly.pdbx_seq_one_letter_code
_entity_poly.pdbx_strand_id
1 'polypeptide(L)'
;MTDLAALRQEIKAVFGRAIETAEPQDLEQYIHYESKDLLKALYDRVEKMQQLGVFKSVPPPFDPLKPVWRYDISSLYVEEQGYLVELTLEDLFASAVQRGFRDEVDTLIFIDEAQKFLSTDDQDHIISVIFREIRKFGGGLALATQNCETFPTDIIINSGTKIVLGIDEAYQDILARKLGMERIRFIQPRKNALVQIKTKTTSAGSRFIDTLFSLPGEDNK
;
A
#
# COMPACT_ATOMS: atom_id res chain seq x y z
N MET A 1 8.87 -26.06 -16.17
CA MET A 1 9.76 -24.98 -15.72
C MET A 1 10.27 -24.28 -16.95
N THR A 2 9.65 -23.17 -17.33
CA THR A 2 10.02 -22.40 -18.51
C THR A 2 11.41 -21.81 -18.28
N ASP A 3 12.36 -22.13 -19.16
CA ASP A 3 13.74 -21.68 -19.03
C ASP A 3 13.79 -20.15 -19.15
N LEU A 4 14.01 -19.49 -18.01
CA LEU A 4 14.03 -18.03 -17.89
C LEU A 4 15.07 -17.41 -18.84
N ALA A 5 16.13 -18.14 -19.17
CA ALA A 5 17.14 -17.70 -20.12
C ALA A 5 16.62 -17.71 -21.56
N ALA A 6 15.82 -18.71 -21.92
CA ALA A 6 15.17 -18.80 -23.22
C ALA A 6 14.12 -17.70 -23.38
N LEU A 7 13.29 -17.47 -22.35
CA LEU A 7 12.28 -16.39 -22.37
C LEU A 7 12.93 -14.99 -22.48
N ARG A 8 14.07 -14.77 -21.80
CA ARG A 8 14.83 -13.53 -21.90
C ARG A 8 15.42 -13.31 -23.30
N GLN A 9 15.94 -14.36 -23.93
CA GLN A 9 16.42 -14.32 -25.31
C GLN A 9 15.28 -14.03 -26.29
N GLU A 10 14.13 -14.67 -26.09
CA GLU A 10 12.96 -14.51 -26.94
C GLU A 10 12.37 -13.10 -26.86
N ILE A 11 12.24 -12.52 -25.65
CA ILE A 11 11.78 -11.15 -25.47
C ILE A 11 12.74 -10.16 -26.16
N LYS A 12 14.06 -10.33 -25.99
CA LYS A 12 15.05 -9.49 -26.68
C LYS A 12 14.94 -9.59 -28.20
N ALA A 13 14.73 -10.79 -28.74
CA ALA A 13 14.63 -11.02 -30.17
C ALA A 13 13.31 -10.49 -30.77
N VAL A 14 12.20 -10.56 -30.02
CA VAL A 14 10.92 -10.00 -30.45
C VAL A 14 10.96 -8.47 -30.41
N PHE A 15 11.48 -7.90 -29.33
CA PHE A 15 11.58 -6.44 -29.18
C PHE A 15 12.59 -5.84 -30.16
N GLY A 16 13.73 -6.50 -30.38
CA GLY A 16 14.73 -6.10 -31.37
C GLY A 16 14.17 -6.09 -32.79
N ARG A 17 13.44 -7.15 -33.18
CA ARG A 17 12.79 -7.20 -34.50
C ARG A 17 11.74 -6.11 -34.67
N ALA A 18 10.91 -5.87 -33.65
CA ALA A 18 9.91 -4.81 -33.70
C ALA A 18 10.53 -3.42 -33.93
N ILE A 19 11.68 -3.15 -33.30
CA ILE A 19 12.44 -1.90 -33.50
C ILE A 19 13.06 -1.84 -34.91
N GLU A 20 13.63 -2.95 -35.40
CA GLU A 20 14.27 -3.00 -36.73
C GLU A 20 13.27 -2.90 -37.90
N THR A 21 12.03 -3.36 -37.71
CA THR A 21 10.98 -3.31 -38.75
C THR A 21 10.13 -2.06 -38.74
N ALA A 22 10.27 -1.21 -37.72
CA ALA A 22 9.47 0.01 -37.62
C ALA A 22 10.05 1.11 -38.52
N GLU A 23 9.17 1.79 -39.27
CA GLU A 23 9.59 2.89 -40.16
C GLU A 23 10.18 4.05 -39.33
N PRO A 24 11.22 4.75 -39.82
CA PRO A 24 11.87 5.84 -39.08
C PRO A 24 10.90 6.95 -38.63
N GLN A 25 9.86 7.23 -39.43
CA GLN A 25 8.84 8.23 -39.11
C GLN A 25 7.86 7.76 -38.02
N ASP A 26 7.56 6.46 -37.97
CA ASP A 26 6.73 5.88 -36.91
C ASP A 26 7.51 5.81 -35.60
N LEU A 27 8.78 5.38 -35.64
CA LEU A 27 9.67 5.40 -34.48
C LEU A 27 9.89 6.81 -33.94
N GLU A 28 10.10 7.80 -34.81
CA GLU A 28 10.21 9.20 -34.39
C GLU A 28 8.91 9.71 -33.78
N GLN A 29 7.73 9.36 -34.30
CA GLN A 29 6.44 9.74 -33.70
C GLN A 29 6.18 9.05 -32.35
N TYR A 30 6.51 7.75 -32.21
CA TYR A 30 6.41 7.02 -30.94
C TYR A 30 7.44 7.49 -29.88
N ILE A 31 8.62 7.94 -30.32
CA ILE A 31 9.66 8.52 -29.44
C ILE A 31 9.34 9.97 -29.09
N HIS A 32 8.72 10.74 -30.00
CA HIS A 32 8.41 12.15 -29.77
C HIS A 32 7.19 12.39 -28.88
N TYR A 33 6.19 11.50 -28.90
CA TYR A 33 4.92 11.77 -28.21
C TYR A 33 4.73 11.08 -26.86
N GLU A 34 5.32 9.91 -26.58
CA GLU A 34 5.02 9.21 -25.30
C GLU A 34 6.18 8.46 -24.61
N SER A 35 7.32 8.17 -25.26
CA SER A 35 8.21 7.13 -24.71
C SER A 35 9.58 7.55 -24.19
N LYS A 36 10.19 8.69 -24.54
CA LYS A 36 11.59 8.91 -24.16
C LYS A 36 11.78 9.20 -22.67
N ASP A 37 10.96 10.09 -22.11
CA ASP A 37 10.99 10.41 -20.68
C ASP A 37 10.38 9.28 -19.85
N LEU A 38 9.36 8.59 -20.37
CA LEU A 38 8.76 7.41 -19.73
C LEU A 38 9.74 6.23 -19.68
N LEU A 39 10.39 5.89 -20.80
CA LEU A 39 11.39 4.82 -20.86
C LEU A 39 12.62 5.15 -20.04
N LYS A 40 13.01 6.42 -20.00
CA LYS A 40 14.11 6.87 -19.13
C LYS A 40 13.71 6.78 -17.66
N ALA A 41 12.50 7.20 -17.28
CA ALA A 41 11.99 7.05 -15.92
C ALA A 41 11.87 5.56 -15.52
N LEU A 42 11.42 4.69 -16.42
CA LEU A 42 11.39 3.24 -16.21
C LEU A 42 12.79 2.65 -16.08
N TYR A 43 13.73 3.06 -16.96
CA TYR A 43 15.12 2.63 -16.89
C TYR A 43 15.78 3.07 -15.58
N ASP A 44 15.66 4.35 -15.22
CA ASP A 44 16.22 4.92 -13.99
C ASP A 44 15.61 4.24 -12.76
N ARG A 45 14.32 3.88 -12.80
CA ARG A 45 13.64 3.13 -11.75
C ARG A 45 14.18 1.70 -11.63
N VAL A 46 14.35 0.99 -12.74
CA VAL A 46 14.92 -0.38 -12.78
C VAL A 46 16.38 -0.37 -12.32
N GLU A 47 17.17 0.61 -12.74
CA GLU A 47 18.58 0.76 -12.38
C GLU A 47 18.74 1.08 -10.89
N LYS A 48 17.96 2.04 -10.36
CA LYS A 48 17.89 2.32 -8.92
C LYS A 48 17.50 1.06 -8.14
N MET A 49 16.44 0.36 -8.55
CA MET A 49 15.98 -0.86 -7.88
C MET A 49 17.03 -2.00 -7.90
N GLN A 50 17.83 -2.13 -8.96
CA GLN A 50 18.96 -3.07 -9.00
C GLN A 50 20.09 -2.68 -8.05
N GLN A 51 20.47 -1.40 -8.00
CA GLN A 51 21.53 -0.90 -7.11
C GLN A 51 21.18 -1.11 -5.63
N LEU A 52 19.89 -1.12 -5.30
CA LEU A 52 19.38 -1.29 -3.94
C LEU A 52 19.28 -2.75 -3.49
N GLY A 53 19.50 -3.71 -4.39
CA GLY A 53 19.34 -5.13 -4.06
C GLY A 53 17.89 -5.53 -3.74
N VAL A 54 16.91 -4.75 -4.20
CA VAL A 54 15.47 -5.09 -4.11
C VAL A 54 15.18 -6.33 -4.97
N PHE A 55 15.88 -6.46 -6.11
CA PHE A 55 15.86 -7.66 -6.95
C PHE A 55 16.85 -8.74 -6.51
N LYS A 56 17.03 -8.98 -5.20
CA LYS A 56 17.74 -10.20 -4.77
C LYS A 56 16.93 -11.39 -5.29
N SER A 57 17.56 -12.27 -6.06
CA SER A 57 16.94 -13.48 -6.63
C SER A 57 16.54 -14.52 -5.58
N VAL A 58 16.64 -14.15 -4.29
CA VAL A 58 16.31 -14.96 -3.15
C VAL A 58 15.07 -14.31 -2.53
N PRO A 59 13.96 -15.05 -2.34
CA PRO A 59 12.81 -14.52 -1.62
C PRO A 59 13.25 -13.97 -0.27
N PRO A 60 12.52 -13.00 0.30
CA PRO A 60 12.86 -12.46 1.61
C PRO A 60 13.04 -13.63 2.60
N PRO A 61 14.03 -13.58 3.50
CA PRO A 61 14.39 -14.70 4.36
C PRO A 61 13.41 -14.86 5.54
N PHE A 62 12.11 -14.82 5.25
CA PHE A 62 11.08 -15.10 6.23
C PHE A 62 10.91 -16.59 6.42
N ASP A 63 10.72 -16.95 7.68
CA ASP A 63 10.32 -18.30 8.06
C ASP A 63 8.84 -18.50 7.66
N PRO A 64 8.54 -19.43 6.73
CA PRO A 64 7.16 -19.69 6.30
C PRO A 64 6.25 -20.18 7.44
N LEU A 65 6.83 -20.68 8.53
CA LEU A 65 6.08 -21.13 9.71
C LEU A 65 5.67 -19.99 10.63
N LYS A 66 6.25 -18.79 10.45
CA LYS A 66 5.88 -17.61 11.24
C LYS A 66 4.78 -16.83 10.53
N PRO A 67 3.66 -16.52 11.20
CA PRO A 67 2.53 -15.82 10.59
C PRO A 67 2.75 -14.31 10.41
N VAL A 68 3.82 -13.76 11.00
CA VAL A 68 4.11 -12.32 10.95
C VAL A 68 5.46 -12.12 10.29
N TRP A 69 5.43 -11.42 9.15
CA TRP A 69 6.62 -11.00 8.41
C TRP A 69 6.77 -9.50 8.51
N ARG A 70 7.97 -9.04 8.87
CA ARG A 70 8.29 -7.61 9.05
C ARG A 70 9.43 -7.24 8.12
N TYR A 71 9.15 -6.29 7.23
CA TYR A 71 10.17 -5.57 6.49
C TYR A 71 10.62 -4.38 7.33
N ASP A 72 11.90 -4.34 7.70
CA ASP A 72 12.50 -3.14 8.28
C ASP A 72 13.14 -2.32 7.16
N ILE A 73 12.56 -1.15 6.89
CA ILE A 73 12.95 -0.28 5.78
C ILE A 73 13.56 1.04 6.29
N SER A 74 13.82 1.16 7.59
CA SER A 74 14.29 2.41 8.20
C SER A 74 15.67 2.85 7.71
N SER A 75 16.46 1.92 7.18
CA SER A 75 17.81 2.19 6.65
C SER A 75 17.82 2.71 5.21
N LEU A 76 16.67 2.71 4.52
CA LEU A 76 16.53 3.13 3.13
C LEU A 76 16.15 4.61 3.04
N TYR A 77 16.54 5.27 1.95
CA TYR A 77 16.05 6.61 1.62
C TYR A 77 14.57 6.59 1.23
N VAL A 78 13.88 7.73 1.34
CA VAL A 78 12.42 7.79 1.15
C VAL A 78 11.97 7.27 -0.23
N GLU A 79 12.68 7.63 -1.31
CA GLU A 79 12.38 7.11 -2.66
C GLU A 79 12.47 5.58 -2.71
N GLU A 80 13.49 5.02 -2.06
CA GLU A 80 13.78 3.59 -2.03
C GLU A 80 12.76 2.82 -1.20
N GLN A 81 12.32 3.41 -0.08
CA GLN A 81 11.21 2.91 0.71
C GLN A 81 9.95 2.81 -0.14
N GLY A 82 9.64 3.86 -0.91
CA GLY A 82 8.49 3.88 -1.82
C GLY A 82 8.57 2.76 -2.85
N TYR A 83 9.70 2.61 -3.54
CA TYR A 83 9.89 1.56 -4.52
C TYR A 83 9.78 0.14 -3.94
N LEU A 84 10.38 -0.11 -2.77
CA LEU A 84 10.31 -1.41 -2.13
C LEU A 84 8.87 -1.74 -1.71
N VAL A 85 8.15 -0.78 -1.11
CA VAL A 85 6.75 -0.94 -0.74
C VAL A 85 5.90 -1.26 -1.96
N GLU A 86 6.04 -0.48 -3.04
CA GLU A 86 5.25 -0.67 -4.27
C GLU A 86 5.47 -2.06 -4.89
N LEU A 87 6.73 -2.48 -5.10
CA LEU A 87 7.02 -3.80 -5.66
C LEU A 87 6.54 -4.94 -4.76
N THR A 88 6.74 -4.82 -3.44
CA THR A 88 6.30 -5.85 -2.49
C THR A 88 4.79 -6.00 -2.54
N LEU A 89 4.06 -4.90 -2.64
CA LEU A 89 2.61 -4.89 -2.75
C LEU A 89 2.12 -5.47 -4.08
N GLU A 90 2.79 -5.16 -5.19
CA GLU A 90 2.49 -5.75 -6.50
C GLU A 90 2.65 -7.27 -6.48
N ASP A 91 3.77 -7.78 -5.94
CA ASP A 91 4.04 -9.21 -5.82
C ASP A 91 3.00 -9.92 -4.93
N LEU A 92 2.66 -9.32 -3.78
CA LEU A 92 1.65 -9.85 -2.86
C LEU A 92 0.26 -9.86 -3.51
N PHE A 93 -0.09 -8.80 -4.24
CA PHE A 93 -1.37 -8.71 -4.94
C PHE A 93 -1.46 -9.73 -6.08
N ALA A 94 -0.44 -9.82 -6.92
CA ALA A 94 -0.36 -10.82 -7.98
C ALA A 94 -0.47 -12.24 -7.42
N SER A 95 0.22 -12.53 -6.31
CA SER A 95 0.13 -13.81 -5.61
C SER A 95 -1.29 -14.06 -5.06
N ALA A 96 -1.98 -13.05 -4.55
CA ALA A 96 -3.37 -13.17 -4.10
C ALA A 96 -4.32 -13.47 -5.27
N VAL A 97 -4.17 -12.76 -6.39
CA VAL A 97 -4.97 -12.97 -7.60
C VAL A 97 -4.75 -14.38 -8.17
N GLN A 98 -3.50 -14.84 -8.24
CA GLN A 98 -3.16 -16.19 -8.72
C GLN A 98 -3.75 -17.30 -7.82
N ARG A 99 -3.85 -17.06 -6.50
CA ARG A 99 -4.52 -17.98 -5.58
C ARG A 99 -6.03 -18.06 -5.80
N GLY A 100 -6.64 -17.04 -6.42
CA GLY A 100 -8.07 -16.97 -6.71
C GLY A 100 -8.92 -16.43 -5.56
N PHE A 101 -10.24 -16.44 -5.75
CA PHE A 101 -11.20 -15.90 -4.79
C PHE A 101 -11.17 -16.67 -3.46
N ARG A 102 -11.31 -15.94 -2.35
CA ARG A 102 -11.42 -16.51 -1.00
C ARG A 102 -12.45 -15.78 -0.17
N ASP A 103 -13.23 -16.55 0.58
CA ASP A 103 -14.25 -16.02 1.49
C ASP A 103 -13.67 -15.64 2.87
N GLU A 104 -12.55 -16.26 3.26
CA GLU A 104 -11.87 -16.03 4.53
C GLU A 104 -10.64 -15.12 4.37
N VAL A 105 -10.36 -14.33 5.41
CA VAL A 105 -9.16 -13.50 5.46
C VAL A 105 -7.97 -14.34 5.88
N ASP A 106 -6.95 -14.42 5.03
CA ASP A 106 -5.71 -15.15 5.31
C ASP A 106 -4.47 -14.26 5.36
N THR A 107 -4.52 -13.07 4.73
CA THR A 107 -3.39 -12.17 4.63
C THR A 107 -3.81 -10.77 5.07
N LEU A 108 -3.10 -10.18 6.03
CA LEU A 108 -3.26 -8.78 6.42
C LEU A 108 -1.95 -8.04 6.18
N ILE A 109 -2.04 -7.00 5.37
CA ILE A 109 -0.92 -6.12 5.03
C ILE A 109 -1.01 -4.88 5.92
N PHE A 110 0.07 -4.59 6.64
CA PHE A 110 0.19 -3.40 7.47
C PHE A 110 1.22 -2.46 6.86
N ILE A 111 0.82 -1.22 6.60
CA ILE A 111 1.71 -0.14 6.14
C ILE A 111 1.74 0.92 7.22
N ASP A 112 2.91 1.05 7.86
CA ASP A 112 3.18 2.12 8.81
C ASP A 112 3.66 3.37 8.07
N GLU A 113 3.38 4.55 8.62
CA GLU A 113 3.62 5.85 7.97
C GLU A 113 3.09 5.91 6.53
N ALA A 114 1.90 5.34 6.31
CA ALA A 114 1.29 5.12 5.00
C ALA A 114 1.15 6.40 4.16
N GLN A 115 1.04 7.57 4.78
CA GLN A 115 0.97 8.85 4.09
C GLN A 115 2.19 9.14 3.21
N LYS A 116 3.34 8.50 3.45
CA LYS A 116 4.54 8.62 2.61
C LYS A 116 4.40 7.93 1.25
N PHE A 117 3.52 6.94 1.17
CA PHE A 117 3.42 6.02 0.03
C PHE A 117 2.10 6.16 -0.72
N LEU A 118 1.16 6.95 -0.19
CA LEU A 118 -0.12 7.19 -0.83
C LEU A 118 0.01 8.28 -1.89
N SER A 119 -0.48 8.00 -3.09
CA SER A 119 -0.70 9.01 -4.12
C SER A 119 -2.12 9.54 -4.03
N THR A 120 -2.30 10.86 -3.99
CA THR A 120 -3.63 11.50 -4.02
C THR A 120 -4.19 11.61 -5.44
N ASP A 121 -3.32 11.59 -6.44
CA ASP A 121 -3.65 11.94 -7.82
C ASP A 121 -3.67 10.72 -8.75
N ASP A 122 -3.22 9.56 -8.25
CA ASP A 122 -3.15 8.31 -9.00
C ASP A 122 -4.06 7.23 -8.38
N GLN A 123 -5.20 7.00 -9.01
CA GLN A 123 -6.13 5.95 -8.58
C GLN A 123 -5.67 4.54 -8.94
N ASP A 124 -4.74 4.41 -9.89
CA ASP A 124 -4.16 3.14 -10.34
C ASP A 124 -2.90 2.78 -9.54
N HIS A 125 -2.49 3.65 -8.61
CA HIS A 125 -1.48 3.36 -7.61
C HIS A 125 -1.81 2.04 -6.88
N ILE A 126 -0.79 1.19 -6.69
CA ILE A 126 -0.96 -0.17 -6.18
C ILE A 126 -1.69 -0.22 -4.83
N ILE A 127 -1.48 0.75 -3.93
CA ILE A 127 -2.19 0.79 -2.64
C ILE A 127 -3.69 1.01 -2.85
N SER A 128 -4.06 1.90 -3.77
CA SER A 128 -5.45 2.18 -4.14
C SER A 128 -6.12 0.96 -4.79
N VAL A 129 -5.40 0.24 -5.66
CA VAL A 129 -5.87 -1.01 -6.28
C VAL A 129 -6.10 -2.08 -5.21
N ILE A 130 -5.10 -2.35 -4.36
CA ILE A 130 -5.21 -3.33 -3.26
C ILE A 130 -6.38 -2.97 -2.36
N PHE A 131 -6.50 -1.71 -1.94
CA PHE A 131 -7.60 -1.26 -1.07
C PHE A 131 -8.98 -1.62 -1.62
N ARG A 132 -9.19 -1.49 -2.94
CA ARG A 132 -10.48 -1.80 -3.59
C ARG A 132 -10.69 -3.30 -3.81
N GLU A 133 -9.62 -4.03 -4.12
CA GLU A 133 -9.76 -5.36 -4.73
C GLU A 133 -9.35 -6.51 -3.82
N ILE A 134 -8.39 -6.32 -2.92
CA ILE A 134 -7.71 -7.40 -2.18
C ILE A 134 -8.69 -8.26 -1.36
N ARG A 135 -9.80 -7.67 -0.90
CA ARG A 135 -10.86 -8.37 -0.16
C ARG A 135 -11.42 -9.56 -0.93
N LYS A 136 -11.51 -9.47 -2.26
CA LYS A 136 -12.02 -10.55 -3.14
C LYS A 136 -11.14 -11.80 -3.05
N PHE A 137 -9.87 -11.63 -2.69
CA PHE A 137 -8.82 -12.65 -2.69
C PHE A 137 -8.36 -13.03 -1.27
N GLY A 138 -9.19 -12.79 -0.25
CA GLY A 138 -8.90 -13.15 1.14
C GLY A 138 -7.82 -12.28 1.81
N GLY A 139 -7.48 -11.13 1.24
CA GLY A 139 -6.57 -10.19 1.87
C GLY A 139 -7.25 -8.98 2.49
N GLY A 140 -6.52 -8.28 3.35
CA GLY A 140 -6.91 -7.00 3.92
C GLY A 140 -5.73 -6.05 4.03
N LEU A 141 -6.04 -4.76 4.10
CA LEU A 141 -5.07 -3.68 4.17
C LEU A 141 -5.35 -2.82 5.41
N ALA A 142 -4.31 -2.62 6.21
CA ALA A 142 -4.30 -1.73 7.36
C ALA A 142 -3.25 -0.64 7.15
N LEU A 143 -3.69 0.62 7.18
CA LEU A 143 -2.85 1.78 6.98
C LEU A 143 -2.78 2.57 8.29
N ALA A 144 -1.57 2.86 8.74
CA ALA A 144 -1.32 3.71 9.90
C ALA A 144 -0.66 5.02 9.45
N THR A 145 -1.08 6.15 10.01
CA THR A 145 -0.52 7.47 9.73
C THR A 145 -0.64 8.36 10.96
N GLN A 146 0.33 9.24 11.15
CA GLN A 146 0.24 10.35 12.10
C GLN A 146 -0.40 11.60 11.47
N ASN A 147 -0.24 11.79 10.15
CA ASN A 147 -0.78 12.93 9.42
C ASN A 147 -2.00 12.51 8.58
N CYS A 148 -3.17 13.06 8.94
CA CYS A 148 -4.44 12.76 8.28
C CYS A 148 -4.81 13.78 7.19
N GLU A 149 -4.05 14.86 7.02
CA GLU A 149 -4.36 15.95 6.10
C GLU A 149 -4.30 15.49 4.64
N THR A 150 -3.16 14.91 4.25
CA THR A 150 -2.89 14.39 2.89
C THR A 150 -3.49 13.00 2.65
N PHE A 151 -4.10 12.40 3.67
CA PHE A 151 -4.63 11.05 3.56
C PHE A 151 -5.91 11.03 2.70
N PRO A 152 -6.02 10.16 1.67
CA PRO A 152 -7.14 10.16 0.75
C PRO A 152 -8.48 9.91 1.42
N THR A 153 -9.45 10.80 1.16
CA THR A 153 -10.79 10.73 1.77
C THR A 153 -11.53 9.45 1.40
N ASP A 154 -11.34 8.92 0.20
CA ASP A 154 -11.99 7.68 -0.25
C ASP A 154 -11.56 6.46 0.57
N ILE A 155 -10.27 6.39 0.95
CA ILE A 155 -9.76 5.33 1.82
C ILE A 155 -10.38 5.45 3.22
N ILE A 156 -10.46 6.69 3.74
CA ILE A 156 -11.11 6.95 5.03
C ILE A 156 -12.57 6.51 4.95
N ILE A 157 -13.35 6.98 3.98
CA ILE A 157 -14.78 6.67 3.91
C ILE A 157 -15.01 5.17 3.71
N ASN A 158 -14.30 4.52 2.80
CA ASN A 158 -14.58 3.14 2.42
C ASN A 158 -13.91 2.09 3.32
N SER A 159 -13.02 2.49 4.24
CA SER A 159 -12.45 1.56 5.20
C SER A 159 -13.54 0.95 6.10
N GLY A 160 -13.49 -0.37 6.21
CA GLY A 160 -14.41 -1.15 7.04
C GLY A 160 -14.18 -0.93 8.54
N THR A 161 -12.93 -0.69 8.94
CA THR A 161 -12.54 -0.45 10.34
C THR A 161 -11.70 0.80 10.44
N LYS A 162 -11.92 1.60 11.48
CA LYS A 162 -11.12 2.78 11.83
C LYS A 162 -10.80 2.74 13.31
N ILE A 163 -9.55 3.04 13.64
CA ILE A 163 -9.08 3.20 15.01
C ILE A 163 -8.40 4.56 15.05
N VAL A 164 -8.94 5.47 15.86
CA VAL A 164 -8.38 6.81 16.07
C VAL A 164 -7.86 6.87 17.50
N LEU A 165 -6.54 7.02 17.61
CA LEU A 165 -5.84 7.23 18.86
C LEU A 165 -5.72 8.73 19.15
N GLY A 166 -5.16 9.08 20.31
CA GLY A 166 -4.90 10.47 20.65
C GLY A 166 -3.93 11.10 19.65
N ILE A 167 -4.38 12.13 18.95
CA ILE A 167 -3.60 12.90 17.96
C ILE A 167 -3.35 14.33 18.47
N ASP A 168 -2.32 14.96 17.93
CA ASP A 168 -1.99 16.36 18.24
C ASP A 168 -3.16 17.30 17.94
N GLU A 169 -3.32 18.34 18.77
CA GLU A 169 -4.39 19.34 18.67
C GLU A 169 -4.47 19.99 17.28
N ALA A 170 -3.32 20.18 16.61
CA ALA A 170 -3.26 20.76 15.26
C ALA A 170 -4.02 19.92 14.21
N TYR A 171 -4.15 18.60 14.41
CA TYR A 171 -4.80 17.70 13.47
C TYR A 171 -6.24 17.33 13.88
N GLN A 172 -6.67 17.67 15.09
CA GLN A 172 -7.99 17.27 15.61
C GLN A 172 -9.14 17.82 14.76
N ASP A 173 -9.11 19.11 14.40
CA ASP A 173 -10.18 19.72 13.60
C ASP A 173 -10.20 19.24 12.15
N ILE A 174 -9.03 18.89 11.60
CA ILE A 174 -8.93 18.31 10.26
C ILE A 174 -9.56 16.91 10.26
N LEU A 175 -9.18 16.08 11.22
CA LEU A 175 -9.72 14.73 11.34
C LEU A 175 -11.21 14.74 11.71
N ALA A 176 -11.65 15.66 12.57
CA ALA A 176 -13.05 15.81 12.97
C ALA A 176 -13.93 16.10 11.76
N ARG A 177 -13.48 16.99 10.87
CA ARG A 177 -14.17 17.29 9.60
C ARG A 177 -14.17 16.09 8.66
N LYS A 178 -13.03 15.41 8.48
CA LYS A 178 -12.93 14.21 7.61
C LYS A 178 -13.80 13.05 8.09
N LEU A 179 -13.95 12.88 9.40
CA LEU A 179 -14.79 11.82 10.00
C LEU A 179 -16.23 12.26 10.30
N GLY A 180 -16.53 13.55 10.19
CA GLY A 180 -17.84 14.13 10.52
C GLY A 180 -18.20 14.02 12.01
N MET A 181 -17.22 14.16 12.91
CA MET A 181 -17.43 14.00 14.36
C MET A 181 -16.50 14.86 15.23
N GLU A 182 -17.06 15.52 16.24
CA GLU A 182 -16.31 16.37 17.19
C GLU A 182 -15.71 15.57 18.37
N ARG A 183 -16.07 14.29 18.54
CA ARG A 183 -15.66 13.49 19.72
C ARG A 183 -14.15 13.23 19.81
N ILE A 184 -13.41 13.50 18.74
CA ILE A 184 -11.96 13.31 18.66
C ILE A 184 -11.23 14.13 19.71
N ARG A 185 -11.77 15.31 20.06
CA ARG A 185 -11.19 16.21 21.07
C ARG A 185 -11.17 15.63 22.49
N PHE A 186 -11.95 14.58 22.75
CA PHE A 186 -12.00 13.90 24.05
C PHE A 186 -11.10 12.68 24.12
N ILE A 187 -10.36 12.36 23.04
CA ILE A 187 -9.38 11.28 23.07
C ILE A 187 -8.16 11.75 23.86
N GLN A 188 -7.84 11.00 24.92
CA GLN A 188 -6.64 11.13 25.71
C GLN A 188 -5.63 10.07 25.27
N PRO A 189 -4.43 10.46 24.79
CA PRO A 189 -3.37 9.54 24.45
C PRO A 189 -3.12 8.51 25.56
N ARG A 190 -2.93 7.24 25.18
CA ARG A 190 -2.70 6.10 26.09
C ARG A 190 -3.85 5.73 27.03
N LYS A 191 -4.97 6.45 27.03
CA LYS A 191 -6.13 6.16 27.90
C LYS A 191 -7.35 5.67 27.14
N ASN A 192 -7.62 6.22 25.97
CA ASN A 192 -8.76 5.82 25.17
C ASN A 192 -8.50 5.96 23.67
N ALA A 193 -9.42 5.40 22.89
CA ALA A 193 -9.45 5.47 21.44
C ALA A 193 -10.88 5.43 20.92
N LEU A 194 -11.11 6.02 19.75
CA LEU A 194 -12.35 5.87 19.01
C LEU A 194 -12.20 4.72 18.01
N VAL A 195 -13.09 3.73 18.10
CA VAL A 195 -13.09 2.57 17.21
C VAL A 195 -14.42 2.51 16.45
N GLN A 196 -14.36 2.39 15.13
CA GLN A 196 -15.51 2.11 14.28
C GLN A 196 -15.26 0.81 13.53
N ILE A 197 -16.24 -0.09 13.56
CA ILE A 197 -16.26 -1.30 12.74
C ILE A 197 -17.58 -1.31 11.97
N LYS A 198 -17.54 -1.21 10.64
CA LYS A 198 -18.73 -1.19 9.80
C LYS A 198 -19.28 -2.60 9.62
N THR A 199 -20.48 -2.84 10.14
CA THR A 199 -21.23 -4.08 9.91
C THR A 199 -22.17 -3.95 8.71
N LYS A 200 -22.36 -5.03 7.94
CA LYS A 200 -23.25 -5.05 6.76
C LYS A 200 -24.74 -4.82 7.07
N THR A 201 -25.18 -5.03 8.32
CA THR A 201 -26.60 -5.30 8.62
C THR A 201 -27.36 -4.14 9.26
N THR A 202 -26.72 -3.04 9.68
CA THR A 202 -27.45 -1.91 10.28
C THR A 202 -26.65 -0.62 10.25
N SER A 203 -27.26 0.49 9.84
CA SER A 203 -26.72 1.86 9.95
C SER A 203 -26.43 2.29 11.40
N ALA A 204 -26.91 1.53 12.40
CA ALA A 204 -26.62 1.72 13.81
C ALA A 204 -25.29 1.05 14.25
N GLY A 205 -24.82 0.03 13.53
CA GLY A 205 -23.59 -0.72 13.83
C GLY A 205 -22.31 -0.08 13.31
N SER A 206 -22.40 1.02 12.55
CA SER A 206 -21.26 1.78 12.03
C SER A 206 -20.89 2.98 12.90
N ARG A 207 -21.34 3.05 14.15
CA ARG A 207 -21.01 4.16 15.06
C ARG A 207 -19.60 3.97 15.66
N PHE A 208 -18.95 5.09 15.94
CA PHE A 208 -17.72 5.08 16.73
C PHE A 208 -18.04 4.81 18.21
N ILE A 209 -17.30 3.87 18.78
CA ILE A 209 -17.36 3.45 20.17
C ILE A 209 -16.10 3.97 20.87
N ASP A 210 -16.27 4.58 22.05
CA ASP A 210 -15.14 4.91 22.92
C ASP A 210 -14.62 3.62 23.53
N THR A 211 -13.35 3.33 23.30
CA THR A 211 -12.66 2.19 23.90
C THR A 211 -11.66 2.71 24.90
N LEU A 212 -11.77 2.27 26.16
CA LEU A 212 -10.81 2.58 27.21
C LEU A 212 -9.67 1.56 27.19
N PHE A 213 -8.45 2.02 27.34
CA PHE A 213 -7.29 1.17 27.54
C PHE A 213 -7.08 0.98 29.04
N SER A 214 -7.09 -0.27 29.50
CA SER A 214 -6.53 -0.63 30.80
C SER A 214 -5.03 -0.81 30.60
N LEU A 215 -4.24 0.14 31.11
CA LEU A 215 -2.79 -0.06 31.19
C LEU A 215 -2.49 -0.89 32.45
N PRO A 216 -1.73 -1.99 32.34
CA PRO A 216 -1.35 -2.76 33.51
C PRO A 216 -0.52 -1.89 34.46
N GLY A 217 -1.12 -1.47 35.58
CA GLY A 217 -0.48 -0.66 36.62
C GLY A 217 -1.30 0.50 37.20
N GLU A 218 -2.45 0.87 36.60
CA GLU A 218 -3.28 1.98 37.11
C GLU A 218 -4.44 1.55 38.04
N ASP A 219 -4.68 0.25 38.25
CA ASP A 219 -5.73 -0.26 39.15
C ASP A 219 -5.33 -0.26 40.65
N ASN A 220 -4.31 0.49 41.04
CA ASN A 220 -3.85 0.59 42.43
C ASN A 220 -3.56 2.05 42.83
N LYS A 221 -4.58 2.92 42.80
CA LYS A 221 -4.69 4.10 43.68
C LYS A 221 -6.13 4.44 44.00
#